data_AF-A0A1G3YAD5-F1
#
_entry.id   AF-A0A1G3YAD5-F1
#
_cell.length_a   1.000
_cell.length_b   1.000
_cell.length_c   1.000
_cell.angle_alpha   90.00
_cell.angle_beta   90.00
_cell.angle_gamma   90.00
#
_symmetry.space_group_name_H-M   'P 1'
#
loop_
_entity.id
_entity.type
_entity.pdbx_description
1 polymer ?
#
loop_
_entity_poly.entity_id
_entity_poly.type
_entity_poly.pdbx_seq_one_letter_code
_entity_poly.pdbx_strand_id
1 'polypeptide(L)'
;MKIIGFGLIPLLLGSCSGLGSPDPASPYYVYTSGWAVQLNRALQIPPGAATVRLQYGRIVPRNSVQEHDPFCVVELETVKDTGQTLHPGRFELWRVTRSVNPVTATLVPPFVKATRADDDGDPTFLYYITEFRLRDAAQPNLRGLRCAWNQMAPGNRALMRHLSLDEIRQALGDWMTLIPPKGTL
;
A
#
# COMPACT_ATOMS: atom_id res chain seq x y z
N MET A 1 -15.04 39.82 56.63
CA MET A 1 -14.20 39.48 55.45
C MET A 1 -14.62 38.11 54.95
N LYS A 2 -15.19 38.01 53.74
CA LYS A 2 -15.60 36.75 53.11
C LYS A 2 -15.04 36.79 51.68
N ILE A 3 -14.00 36.03 51.41
CA ILE A 3 -13.40 35.92 50.07
C ILE A 3 -14.02 34.70 49.40
N ILE A 4 -14.72 34.96 48.30
CA ILE A 4 -15.30 33.98 47.39
C ILE A 4 -14.15 33.42 46.56
N GLY A 5 -13.85 32.11 46.73
CA GLY A 5 -12.89 31.40 45.90
C GLY A 5 -13.60 30.63 44.80
N PHE A 6 -13.72 31.23 43.61
CA PHE A 6 -14.13 30.54 42.39
C PHE A 6 -13.01 29.56 41.98
N GLY A 7 -13.24 28.26 42.21
CA GLY A 7 -12.36 27.20 41.73
C GLY A 7 -12.51 27.02 40.22
N LEU A 8 -11.59 27.60 39.45
CA LEU A 8 -11.46 27.36 38.02
C LEU A 8 -10.76 26.01 37.82
N ILE A 9 -11.52 24.96 37.51
CA ILE A 9 -10.99 23.64 37.14
C ILE A 9 -10.54 23.72 35.67
N PRO A 10 -9.24 23.58 35.35
CA PRO A 10 -8.80 23.54 33.97
C PRO A 10 -9.14 22.18 33.37
N LEU A 11 -10.09 22.17 32.41
CA LEU A 11 -10.34 21.01 31.57
C LEU A 11 -9.08 20.73 30.72
N LEU A 12 -8.38 19.65 31.04
CA LEU A 12 -7.31 19.08 30.22
C LEU A 12 -7.94 18.47 28.96
N LEU A 13 -7.98 19.22 27.87
CA LEU A 13 -8.28 18.72 26.53
C LEU A 13 -7.10 17.86 26.06
N GLY A 14 -7.16 16.55 26.29
CA GLY A 14 -6.24 15.60 25.69
C GLY A 14 -6.39 15.62 24.17
N SER A 15 -5.37 16.09 23.45
CA SER A 15 -5.32 16.01 22.00
C SER A 15 -5.17 14.55 21.56
N CYS A 16 -6.01 14.09 20.64
CA CYS A 16 -5.75 12.86 19.88
C CYS A 16 -4.50 13.06 19.01
N SER A 17 -3.30 12.77 19.54
CA SER A 17 -2.13 12.56 18.71
C SER A 17 -2.34 11.27 17.92
N GLY A 18 -2.45 11.38 16.59
CA GLY A 18 -2.57 10.20 15.72
C GLY A 18 -1.39 9.25 15.93
N LEU A 19 -1.62 7.93 15.82
CA LEU A 19 -0.63 6.85 15.94
C LEU A 19 0.45 6.83 14.83
N GLY A 20 0.69 7.97 14.17
CA GLY A 20 1.67 8.11 13.11
C GLY A 20 3.09 8.23 13.65
N SER A 21 4.05 7.57 12.98
CA SER A 21 5.47 7.69 13.29
C SER A 21 6.21 8.48 12.21
N PRO A 22 7.15 9.36 12.56
CA PRO A 22 8.08 9.98 11.61
C PRO A 22 9.26 9.06 11.26
N ASP A 23 9.40 7.90 11.90
CA ASP A 23 10.46 6.92 11.63
C ASP A 23 10.15 6.10 10.36
N PRO A 24 10.97 6.17 9.29
CA PRO A 24 10.78 5.40 8.06
C PRO A 24 10.74 3.88 8.24
N ALA A 25 11.37 3.36 9.31
CA ALA A 25 11.33 1.94 9.65
C ALA A 25 9.99 1.51 10.26
N SER A 26 9.16 2.47 10.71
CA SER A 26 7.89 2.18 11.34
C SER A 26 6.83 1.74 10.33
N PRO A 27 6.03 0.69 10.62
CA PRO A 27 4.85 0.37 9.82
C PRO A 27 3.78 1.48 9.83
N TYR A 28 3.85 2.37 10.81
CA TYR A 28 2.98 3.53 10.95
C TYR A 28 3.60 4.81 10.38
N TYR A 29 4.62 4.69 9.51
CA TYR A 29 5.30 5.84 8.92
C TYR A 29 4.30 6.82 8.28
N VAL A 30 4.46 8.11 8.55
CA VAL A 30 3.59 9.16 8.00
C VAL A 30 4.20 9.71 6.72
N TYR A 31 3.50 9.53 5.61
CA TYR A 31 3.81 10.17 4.34
C TYR A 31 3.22 11.58 4.34
N THR A 32 4.06 12.58 4.56
CA THR A 32 3.69 14.00 4.52
C THR A 32 3.38 14.47 3.09
N SER A 33 2.91 15.69 2.92
CA SER A 33 2.75 16.29 1.59
C SER A 33 4.11 16.59 0.93
N GLY A 34 4.16 16.57 -0.40
CA GLY A 34 5.37 16.91 -1.17
C GLY A 34 6.27 15.72 -1.52
N TRP A 35 5.89 14.50 -1.12
CA TRP A 35 6.48 13.29 -1.67
C TRP A 35 6.28 13.20 -3.19
N ALA A 36 7.21 12.51 -3.84
CA ALA A 36 7.07 12.13 -5.24
C ALA A 36 7.56 10.70 -5.46
N VAL A 37 7.15 10.11 -6.57
CA VAL A 37 7.72 8.86 -7.06
C VAL A 37 8.36 9.12 -8.41
N GLN A 38 9.64 8.80 -8.53
CA GLN A 38 10.36 8.83 -9.80
C GLN A 38 10.29 7.45 -10.43
N LEU A 39 9.85 7.38 -11.68
CA LEU A 39 10.07 6.21 -12.53
C LEU A 39 11.38 6.42 -13.31
N ASN A 40 12.33 5.50 -13.11
CA ASN A 40 13.67 5.62 -13.65
C ASN A 40 13.80 5.04 -15.07
N ARG A 41 12.90 4.12 -15.44
CA ARG A 41 12.93 3.38 -16.71
C ARG A 41 11.52 3.22 -17.27
N ALA A 42 11.39 3.16 -18.60
CA ALA A 42 10.10 2.93 -19.21
C ALA A 42 9.53 1.57 -18.77
N LEU A 43 8.28 1.55 -18.30
CA LEU A 43 7.57 0.32 -17.98
C LEU A 43 6.67 -0.05 -19.15
N GLN A 44 6.83 -1.28 -19.62
CA GLN A 44 5.97 -1.86 -20.65
C GLN A 44 4.82 -2.61 -19.98
N ILE A 45 3.60 -2.16 -20.25
CA ILE A 45 2.37 -2.81 -19.83
C ILE A 45 1.94 -3.68 -21.01
N PRO A 46 1.79 -5.01 -20.82
CA PRO A 46 1.41 -5.88 -21.91
C PRO A 46 -0.04 -5.61 -22.38
N PRO A 47 -0.38 -6.00 -23.62
CA PRO A 47 -1.76 -6.07 -24.09
C PRO A 47 -2.70 -6.74 -23.08
N GLY A 48 -3.92 -6.25 -22.95
CA GLY A 48 -4.94 -6.80 -22.04
C GLY A 48 -4.65 -6.54 -20.56
N ALA A 49 -3.71 -5.66 -20.23
CA ALA A 49 -3.38 -5.29 -18.86
C ALA A 49 -3.36 -3.77 -18.65
N ALA A 50 -3.51 -3.39 -17.38
CA ALA A 50 -3.31 -2.04 -16.88
C ALA A 50 -2.29 -2.02 -15.71
N THR A 51 -1.60 -3.13 -15.47
CA THR A 51 -0.76 -3.27 -14.27
C THR A 51 0.57 -3.95 -14.57
N VAL A 52 1.63 -3.48 -13.92
CA VAL A 52 2.93 -4.15 -13.86
C VAL A 52 3.31 -4.40 -12.41
N ARG A 53 3.80 -5.59 -12.10
CA ARG A 53 4.23 -5.98 -10.75
C ARG A 53 5.74 -5.90 -10.63
N LEU A 54 6.19 -5.36 -9.51
CA LEU A 54 7.58 -5.26 -9.10
C LEU A 54 7.74 -6.00 -7.77
N GLN A 55 8.72 -6.90 -7.71
CA GLN A 55 9.09 -7.64 -6.51
C GLN A 55 10.60 -7.86 -6.57
N TYR A 56 11.33 -7.67 -5.48
CA TYR A 56 12.80 -7.80 -5.45
C TYR A 56 13.52 -7.00 -6.55
N GLY A 57 13.03 -5.80 -6.91
CA GLY A 57 13.64 -4.96 -7.93
C GLY A 57 13.49 -5.47 -9.38
N ARG A 58 12.64 -6.46 -9.62
CA ARG A 58 12.38 -7.03 -10.96
C ARG A 58 10.90 -6.98 -11.31
N ILE A 59 10.62 -6.87 -12.60
CA ILE A 59 9.26 -7.09 -13.12
C ILE A 59 8.94 -8.58 -12.99
N VAL A 60 7.79 -8.88 -12.38
CA VAL A 60 7.29 -10.26 -12.24
C VAL A 60 5.95 -10.42 -12.97
N PRO A 61 5.74 -11.56 -13.66
CA PRO A 61 4.43 -11.90 -14.20
C PRO A 61 3.34 -11.95 -13.12
N ARG A 62 2.08 -11.74 -13.52
CA ARG A 62 0.92 -11.79 -12.61
C ARG A 62 0.87 -13.06 -11.76
N ASN A 63 1.19 -14.21 -12.35
CA ASN A 63 1.05 -15.53 -11.71
C ASN A 63 2.36 -16.04 -11.10
N SER A 64 3.38 -15.19 -10.99
CA SER A 64 4.71 -15.55 -10.47
C SER A 64 5.17 -14.61 -9.35
N VAL A 65 4.23 -13.86 -8.76
CA VAL A 65 4.51 -13.09 -7.56
C VAL A 65 4.51 -14.03 -6.37
N GLN A 66 5.51 -13.90 -5.51
CA GLN A 66 5.52 -14.57 -4.22
C GLN A 66 4.64 -13.76 -3.27
N GLU A 67 3.37 -14.15 -3.12
CA GLU A 67 2.37 -13.35 -2.36
C GLU A 67 2.78 -13.15 -0.89
N HIS A 68 3.52 -14.10 -0.32
CA HIS A 68 4.05 -14.06 1.04
C HIS A 68 5.29 -13.18 1.21
N ASP A 69 5.71 -12.50 0.16
CA ASP A 69 6.80 -11.53 0.19
C ASP A 69 6.29 -10.16 -0.27
N PRO A 70 6.93 -9.05 0.15
CA PRO A 70 6.57 -7.72 -0.31
C PRO A 70 6.60 -7.58 -1.84
N PHE A 71 5.56 -6.98 -2.42
CA PHE A 71 5.53 -6.59 -3.83
C PHE A 71 4.78 -5.27 -4.02
N CYS A 72 5.03 -4.62 -5.15
CA CYS A 72 4.31 -3.42 -5.56
C CYS A 72 3.73 -3.57 -6.97
N VAL A 73 2.61 -2.91 -7.22
CA VAL A 73 1.88 -2.94 -8.49
C VAL A 73 1.72 -1.52 -8.98
N VAL A 74 2.33 -1.21 -10.13
CA VAL A 74 2.05 0.03 -10.86
C VAL A 74 0.73 -0.15 -11.57
N GLU A 75 -0.19 0.80 -11.41
CA GLU A 75 -1.56 0.72 -11.90
C GLU A 75 -1.85 1.90 -12.83
N LEU A 76 -2.32 1.58 -14.04
CA LEU A 76 -2.94 2.51 -14.96
C LEU A 76 -4.46 2.46 -14.81
N GLU A 77 -5.14 3.52 -15.23
CA GLU A 77 -6.61 3.62 -15.14
C GLU A 77 -7.31 2.69 -16.16
N THR A 78 -6.73 2.54 -17.34
CA THR A 78 -7.36 1.83 -18.47
C THR A 78 -6.59 0.59 -18.90
N VAL A 79 -7.33 -0.50 -19.11
CA VAL A 79 -6.86 -1.68 -19.84
C VAL A 79 -6.99 -1.39 -21.33
N LYS A 80 -5.98 -1.79 -22.12
CA LYS A 80 -6.01 -1.67 -23.58
C LYS A 80 -5.63 -2.99 -24.23
N ASP A 81 -6.20 -3.25 -25.40
CA ASP A 81 -5.89 -4.43 -26.21
C ASP A 81 -4.49 -4.37 -26.86
N THR A 82 -3.87 -3.19 -26.87
CA THR A 82 -2.50 -2.98 -27.30
C THR A 82 -1.59 -2.73 -26.10
N GLY A 83 -0.30 -3.01 -26.28
CA GLY A 83 0.70 -2.69 -25.27
C GLY A 83 0.72 -1.19 -24.95
N GLN A 84 0.90 -0.86 -23.69
CA GLN A 84 1.02 0.52 -23.22
C GLN A 84 2.42 0.76 -22.65
N THR A 85 2.93 1.97 -22.78
CA THR A 85 4.19 2.36 -22.15
C THR A 85 3.93 3.46 -21.13
N LEU A 86 4.40 3.25 -19.90
CA LEU A 86 4.56 4.32 -18.92
C LEU A 86 5.99 4.83 -19.02
N HIS A 87 6.15 6.08 -19.41
CA HIS A 87 7.45 6.71 -19.64
C HIS A 87 8.10 7.15 -18.33
N PRO A 88 9.44 7.17 -18.25
CA PRO A 88 10.16 7.74 -17.11
C PRO A 88 9.68 9.15 -16.79
N GLY A 89 9.58 9.47 -15.52
CA GLY A 89 9.01 10.74 -15.08
C GLY A 89 8.90 10.85 -13.57
N ARG A 90 8.62 12.06 -13.10
CA ARG A 90 8.40 12.35 -11.69
C ARG A 90 6.91 12.56 -11.46
N PHE A 91 6.33 11.71 -10.62
CA PHE A 91 4.91 11.73 -10.31
C PHE A 91 4.69 12.31 -8.91
N GLU A 92 3.74 13.23 -8.78
CA GLU A 92 3.35 13.75 -7.47
C GLU A 92 2.56 12.68 -6.72
N LEU A 93 2.98 12.40 -5.48
CA LEU A 93 2.23 11.58 -4.55
C LEU A 93 1.27 12.50 -3.79
N TRP A 94 -0.03 12.34 -4.05
CA TRP A 94 -1.04 13.25 -3.52
C TRP A 94 -1.96 12.60 -2.47
N ARG A 95 -1.94 11.26 -2.37
CA ARG A 95 -2.65 10.53 -1.31
C ARG A 95 -1.97 9.20 -1.00
N VAL A 96 -1.91 8.86 0.29
CA VAL A 96 -1.57 7.52 0.76
C VAL A 96 -2.74 6.95 1.56
N THR A 97 -3.14 5.73 1.24
CA THR A 97 -4.15 4.98 1.98
C THR A 97 -3.57 3.65 2.43
N ARG A 98 -3.95 3.21 3.63
CA ARG A 98 -3.60 1.88 4.16
C ARG A 98 -4.89 1.10 4.36
N SER A 99 -4.90 -0.17 3.94
CA SER A 99 -6.04 -1.06 4.10
C SER A 99 -5.60 -2.50 4.33
N VAL A 100 -6.44 -3.28 5.00
CA VAL A 100 -6.27 -4.72 5.16
C VAL A 100 -7.39 -5.39 4.38
N ASN A 101 -7.04 -6.32 3.48
CA ASN A 101 -8.00 -7.02 2.64
C ASN A 101 -7.95 -8.52 2.91
N PRO A 102 -8.95 -9.08 3.61
CA PRO A 102 -9.13 -10.52 3.71
C PRO A 102 -9.72 -11.04 2.39
N VAL A 103 -8.98 -11.93 1.73
CA VAL A 103 -9.48 -12.66 0.55
C VAL A 103 -9.58 -14.13 0.94
N THR A 104 -10.79 -14.62 1.10
CA THR A 104 -11.06 -16.06 1.24
C THR A 104 -11.07 -16.69 -0.14
N ALA A 105 -10.33 -17.77 -0.34
CA ALA A 105 -10.32 -18.50 -1.62
C ALA A 105 -11.71 -19.08 -1.99
N THR A 106 -12.66 -19.12 -1.05
CA THR A 106 -14.00 -19.66 -1.22
C THR A 106 -15.03 -18.63 -1.68
N LEU A 107 -15.22 -18.55 -3.00
CA LEU A 107 -16.49 -18.08 -3.59
C LEU A 107 -17.53 -19.21 -3.49
N VAL A 108 -18.07 -19.47 -2.30
CA VAL A 108 -19.22 -20.38 -2.16
C VAL A 108 -20.49 -19.61 -2.54
N PRO A 109 -21.27 -20.04 -3.56
CA PRO A 109 -22.53 -19.39 -3.91
C PRO A 109 -23.53 -19.44 -2.74
N PRO A 110 -24.36 -18.40 -2.52
CA PRO A 110 -25.22 -18.27 -1.35
C PRO A 110 -26.36 -19.31 -1.24
N PHE A 111 -26.43 -20.31 -2.14
CA PHE A 111 -27.52 -21.28 -2.23
C PHE A 111 -27.13 -22.73 -1.93
N VAL A 112 -25.89 -23.02 -1.54
CA VAL A 112 -25.49 -24.38 -1.14
C VAL A 112 -25.74 -24.54 0.36
N LYS A 113 -26.82 -25.24 0.73
CA LYS A 113 -27.08 -25.64 2.12
C LYS A 113 -25.90 -26.43 2.66
N ALA A 114 -25.27 -25.90 3.71
CA ALA A 114 -24.18 -26.53 4.44
C ALA A 114 -24.63 -27.85 5.08
N THR A 115 -24.41 -28.96 4.37
CA THR A 115 -24.31 -30.28 5.01
C THR A 115 -22.89 -30.44 5.51
N ARG A 116 -22.69 -30.22 6.82
CA ARG A 116 -21.51 -30.61 7.60
C ARG A 116 -20.17 -30.24 6.93
N ALA A 117 -19.80 -28.97 7.01
CA ALA A 117 -18.44 -28.55 6.66
C ALA A 117 -17.49 -29.02 7.78
N ASP A 118 -16.73 -30.07 7.49
CA ASP A 118 -15.42 -30.24 8.13
C ASP A 118 -14.61 -28.96 7.84
N ASP A 119 -13.94 -28.46 8.88
CA ASP A 119 -13.12 -27.23 8.88
C ASP A 119 -11.83 -27.47 8.08
N ASP A 120 -11.97 -27.74 6.78
CA ASP A 120 -10.86 -27.82 5.85
C ASP A 120 -10.42 -26.39 5.54
N GLY A 121 -9.45 -25.93 6.34
CA GLY A 121 -8.85 -24.60 6.34
C GLY A 121 -8.58 -24.01 4.95
N ASP A 122 -9.61 -23.40 4.37
CA ASP A 122 -9.52 -22.68 3.11
C ASP A 122 -8.41 -21.62 3.21
N PRO A 123 -7.55 -21.47 2.18
CA PRO A 123 -6.54 -20.44 2.15
C PRO A 123 -7.21 -19.07 2.28
N THR A 124 -7.12 -18.49 3.47
CA THR A 124 -7.49 -17.11 3.72
C THR A 124 -6.23 -16.30 3.51
N PHE A 125 -6.21 -15.46 2.48
CA PHE A 125 -5.17 -14.47 2.29
C PHE A 125 -5.53 -13.23 3.10
N LEU A 126 -4.53 -12.61 3.74
CA LEU A 126 -4.71 -11.34 4.44
C LEU A 126 -3.66 -10.37 3.91
N TYR A 127 -4.09 -9.53 2.97
CA TYR A 127 -3.20 -8.55 2.37
C TYR A 127 -3.19 -7.28 3.19
N TYR A 128 -1.99 -6.87 3.63
CA TYR A 128 -1.75 -5.52 4.13
C TYR A 128 -1.30 -4.66 2.96
N ILE A 129 -2.08 -3.63 2.65
CA ILE A 129 -1.94 -2.84 1.43
C ILE A 129 -1.63 -1.38 1.80
N THR A 130 -0.64 -0.80 1.12
CA THR A 130 -0.40 0.64 1.10
C THR A 130 -0.55 1.13 -0.34
N GLU A 131 -1.52 2.02 -0.57
CA GLU A 131 -1.81 2.62 -1.87
C GLU A 131 -1.27 4.03 -1.94
N PHE A 132 -0.44 4.30 -2.94
CA PHE A 132 0.04 5.62 -3.30
C PHE A 132 -0.69 6.08 -4.54
N ARG A 133 -1.55 7.11 -4.41
CA ARG A 133 -2.14 7.76 -5.59
C ARG A 133 -1.14 8.74 -6.16
N LEU A 134 -0.89 8.58 -7.45
CA LEU A 134 0.09 9.35 -8.20
C LEU A 134 -0.64 10.20 -9.23
N ARG A 135 -0.05 11.34 -9.61
CA ARG A 135 -0.55 12.15 -10.72
C ARG A 135 0.60 12.84 -11.46
N ASP A 136 0.41 13.00 -12.75
CA ASP A 136 1.23 13.83 -13.64
C ASP A 136 0.41 14.20 -14.88
N ALA A 137 0.49 15.45 -15.30
CA ALA A 137 -0.28 15.96 -16.42
C ALA A 137 0.18 15.36 -17.76
N ALA A 138 1.46 14.99 -17.87
CA ALA A 138 2.00 14.36 -19.08
C ALA A 138 1.61 12.89 -19.21
N GLN A 139 1.26 12.22 -18.10
CA GLN A 139 0.89 10.79 -18.07
C GLN A 139 -0.40 10.57 -17.27
N PRO A 140 -1.54 11.11 -17.72
CA PRO A 140 -2.79 11.14 -16.94
C PRO A 140 -3.43 9.77 -16.73
N ASN A 141 -3.00 8.74 -17.48
CA ASN A 141 -3.48 7.38 -17.30
C ASN A 141 -2.82 6.66 -16.11
N LEU A 142 -1.78 7.23 -15.49
CA LEU A 142 -1.17 6.67 -14.28
C LEU A 142 -2.10 6.90 -13.08
N ARG A 143 -2.56 5.81 -12.46
CA ARG A 143 -3.44 5.85 -11.28
C ARG A 143 -2.66 5.88 -9.98
N GLY A 144 -1.65 5.04 -9.87
CA GLY A 144 -0.91 4.90 -8.63
C GLY A 144 0.01 3.69 -8.55
N LEU A 145 0.53 3.50 -7.35
CA LEU A 145 1.37 2.38 -6.95
C LEU A 145 0.73 1.72 -5.73
N ARG A 146 0.45 0.43 -5.81
CA ARG A 146 -0.13 -0.36 -4.71
C ARG A 146 0.88 -1.39 -4.22
N CYS A 147 1.36 -1.24 -3.00
CA CYS A 147 2.28 -2.20 -2.38
C CYS A 147 1.53 -3.09 -1.39
N ALA A 148 1.75 -4.39 -1.47
CA ALA A 148 1.00 -5.39 -0.72
C ALA A 148 1.90 -6.52 -0.23
N TRP A 149 1.42 -7.21 0.82
CA TRP A 149 2.05 -8.40 1.37
C TRP A 149 0.98 -9.28 2.01
N ASN A 150 0.88 -10.55 1.57
CA ASN A 150 0.03 -11.54 2.20
C ASN A 150 0.71 -12.12 3.45
N GLN A 151 0.22 -11.71 4.62
CA GLN A 151 0.84 -12.07 5.88
C GLN A 151 0.25 -13.33 6.53
N MET A 152 -0.64 -14.04 5.85
CA MET A 152 -1.13 -15.36 6.26
C MET A 152 -0.12 -16.47 5.94
N ALA A 153 1.14 -16.26 6.33
CA ALA A 153 2.18 -17.27 6.31
C ALA A 153 2.27 -17.97 7.69
N PRO A 154 2.53 -19.29 7.75
CA PRO A 154 2.78 -19.98 9.02
C PRO A 154 3.88 -19.27 9.84
N GLY A 155 3.59 -18.98 11.12
CA GLY A 155 4.54 -18.31 12.03
C GLY A 155 4.50 -16.78 12.03
N ASN A 156 3.70 -16.13 11.17
CA ASN A 156 3.75 -14.67 10.96
C ASN A 156 2.78 -13.83 11.83
N ARG A 157 2.10 -14.44 12.82
CA ARG A 157 1.03 -13.76 13.60
C ARG A 157 1.51 -12.55 14.40
N ALA A 158 2.78 -12.52 14.83
CA ALA A 158 3.36 -11.40 15.57
C ALA A 158 3.86 -10.25 14.68
N LEU A 159 3.83 -10.42 13.35
CA LEU A 159 4.43 -9.52 12.37
C LEU A 159 3.38 -8.94 11.41
N MET A 160 2.08 -9.05 11.72
CA MET A 160 1.03 -8.53 10.86
C MET A 160 1.01 -7.00 10.87
N ARG A 161 1.47 -6.38 9.78
CA ARG A 161 1.66 -4.92 9.66
C ARG A 161 1.74 -4.48 8.19
N HIS A 162 1.56 -3.19 7.95
CA HIS A 162 1.92 -2.60 6.65
C HIS A 162 3.43 -2.64 6.42
N LEU A 163 3.81 -2.60 5.14
CA LEU A 163 5.20 -2.51 4.71
C LEU A 163 5.87 -1.24 5.25
N SER A 164 7.12 -1.37 5.70
CA SER A 164 7.98 -0.24 5.98
C SER A 164 8.43 0.43 4.68
N LEU A 165 9.02 1.62 4.78
CA LEU A 165 9.51 2.31 3.59
C LEU A 165 10.62 1.52 2.88
N ASP A 166 11.49 0.85 3.64
CA ASP A 166 12.61 0.10 3.07
C ASP A 166 12.16 -1.19 2.38
N GLU A 167 11.13 -1.87 2.88
CA GLU A 167 10.54 -3.03 2.19
C GLU A 167 9.88 -2.61 0.87
N ILE A 168 9.23 -1.45 0.84
CA ILE A 168 8.68 -0.88 -0.38
C ILE A 168 9.82 -0.57 -1.36
N ARG A 169 10.89 0.08 -0.92
CA ARG A 169 12.07 0.36 -1.75
C ARG A 169 12.70 -0.92 -2.30
N GLN A 170 12.81 -1.97 -1.49
CA GLN A 170 13.33 -3.27 -1.93
C GLN A 170 12.47 -3.91 -3.00
N ALA A 171 11.14 -3.86 -2.86
CA ALA A 171 10.21 -4.40 -3.86
C ALA A 171 10.35 -3.67 -5.21
N LEU A 172 10.47 -2.34 -5.17
CA LEU A 172 10.64 -1.50 -6.37
C LEU A 172 12.02 -1.65 -7.02
N GLY A 173 13.07 -1.76 -6.20
CA GLY A 173 14.46 -1.66 -6.64
C GLY A 173 14.71 -0.40 -7.47
N ASP A 174 15.55 -0.53 -8.50
CA ASP A 174 15.94 0.62 -9.33
C ASP A 174 14.86 1.04 -10.35
N TRP A 175 13.70 0.37 -10.40
CA TRP A 175 12.62 0.79 -11.29
C TRP A 175 12.01 2.10 -10.87
N MET A 176 11.71 2.26 -9.58
CA MET A 176 11.05 3.45 -9.05
C MET A 176 11.66 3.87 -7.71
N THR A 177 11.77 5.17 -7.50
CA THR A 177 12.34 5.75 -6.28
C THR A 177 11.30 6.63 -5.60
N LEU A 178 11.01 6.37 -4.33
CA LEU A 178 10.21 7.29 -3.51
C LEU A 178 11.12 8.43 -3.02
N ILE A 179 10.75 9.66 -3.38
CA ILE A 179 11.49 10.88 -3.08
C ILE A 179 10.76 11.62 -1.95
N PRO A 180 11.37 11.77 -0.75
CA PRO A 180 10.78 12.55 0.33
C PRO A 180 10.71 14.05 -0.01
N PRO A 181 9.86 14.83 0.68
CA PRO A 181 9.86 16.28 0.53
C PRO A 181 11.19 16.88 0.98
N LYS A 182 11.50 18.09 0.48
CA LYS A 182 12.73 18.78 0.89
C LYS A 182 12.69 19.06 2.40
N GLY A 183 13.74 18.64 3.13
CA GLY A 183 13.89 18.88 4.57
C GLY A 183 13.51 17.73 5.52
N THR A 184 13.37 16.50 5.02
CA THR A 184 12.97 15.31 5.82
C THR A 184 14.05 14.24 5.94
N LEU A 185 15.34 14.61 5.84
CA LEU A 185 16.47 13.70 6.08
C LEU A 185 17.08 13.96 7.45
#